data_AF-A0A955UP70-F1
#
_entry.id   AF-A0A955UP70-F1
#
_cell.length_a   1.000
_cell.length_b   1.000
_cell.length_c   1.000
_cell.angle_alpha   90.00
_cell.angle_beta   90.00
_cell.angle_gamma   90.00
#
_symmetry.space_group_name_H-M   'P 1'
#
loop_
_entity.id
_entity.type
_entity.pdbx_description
1 polymer ?
#
loop_
_entity_poly.entity_id
_entity_poly.type
_entity_poly.pdbx_seq_one_letter_code
_entity_poly.pdbx_strand_id
1 'polypeptide(L)'
;MAESQVRGSMLRSVFLALSGMRKARALSEERIASSLSPAAIRLIEHAPLPIGWYPVSIYREALDLFWEVGARGDAALLARGGAEVARKIFHDTAYREFFGSERGHRARDRDDLMRRLRFVTRLNRLFYDDIELAASYDPERDEVSLTYENAAEFSEAMFVGTHGHLDELASLAFGLHDEAGKPQIRWHASRPTADRIVFSHPAAPFVTTA
;
A
#
# COMPACT_ATOMS: atom_id res chain seq x y z
N MET A 1 6.41 -20.93 -12.19
CA MET A 1 5.67 -19.64 -12.19
C MET A 1 6.72 -18.54 -11.96
N ALA A 2 6.53 -17.37 -12.56
CA ALA A 2 7.42 -16.24 -12.30
C ALA A 2 7.26 -15.79 -10.83
N GLU A 3 8.33 -15.30 -10.22
CA GLU A 3 8.30 -14.78 -8.84
C GLU A 3 7.73 -13.36 -8.87
N SER A 4 6.74 -13.08 -8.02
CA SER A 4 6.09 -11.77 -7.97
C SER A 4 7.09 -10.66 -7.68
N GLN A 5 7.02 -9.59 -8.45
CA GLN A 5 7.94 -8.46 -8.34
C GLN A 5 7.25 -7.21 -7.78
N VAL A 6 8.02 -6.38 -7.09
CA VAL A 6 7.63 -5.10 -6.51
C VAL A 6 8.66 -4.02 -6.85
N ARG A 7 8.20 -2.79 -7.08
CA ARG A 7 9.08 -1.65 -7.39
C ARG A 7 9.95 -1.27 -6.19
N GLY A 8 11.21 -0.97 -6.44
CA GLY A 8 12.16 -0.51 -5.42
C GLY A 8 11.75 0.76 -4.69
N SER A 9 10.91 1.61 -5.30
CA SER A 9 10.30 2.77 -4.65
C SER A 9 9.48 2.40 -3.41
N MET A 10 8.83 1.23 -3.40
CA MET A 10 8.10 0.71 -2.24
C MET A 10 9.03 0.19 -1.15
N LEU A 11 10.13 -0.47 -1.55
CA LEU A 11 11.09 -1.07 -0.63
C LEU A 11 11.90 -0.01 0.12
N ARG A 12 12.21 1.11 -0.54
CA ARG A 12 13.25 2.04 -0.12
C ARG A 12 13.10 2.55 1.31
N SER A 13 11.90 2.93 1.74
CA SER A 13 11.67 3.43 3.09
C SER A 13 12.01 2.38 4.16
N VAL A 14 11.59 1.13 3.96
CA VAL A 14 11.80 0.06 4.94
C VAL A 14 13.28 -0.32 5.03
N PHE A 15 13.97 -0.43 3.90
CA PHE A 15 15.40 -0.76 3.87
C PHE A 15 16.27 0.35 4.46
N LEU A 16 15.93 1.62 4.24
CA LEU A 16 16.60 2.74 4.89
C LEU A 16 16.38 2.74 6.40
N ALA A 17 15.17 2.41 6.88
CA ALA A 17 14.88 2.28 8.29
C ALA A 17 15.71 1.17 8.95
N LEU A 18 15.74 -0.03 8.34
CA LEU A 18 16.57 -1.14 8.82
C LEU A 18 18.07 -0.80 8.80
N SER A 19 18.56 -0.12 7.76
CA SER A 19 19.95 0.35 7.67
C SER A 19 20.29 1.34 8.80
N GLY A 20 19.35 2.25 9.13
CA GLY A 20 19.47 3.15 10.28
C GLY A 20 19.53 2.40 11.61
N MET A 21 18.66 1.42 11.81
CA MET A 21 18.63 0.59 13.03
C MET A 21 19.91 -0.24 13.20
N ARG A 22 20.45 -0.81 12.11
CA ARG A 22 21.73 -1.50 12.08
C ARG A 22 22.87 -0.57 12.53
N LYS A 23 22.96 0.62 11.92
CA LYS A 23 23.99 1.62 12.27
C LYS A 23 23.89 2.09 13.72
N ALA A 24 22.67 2.20 14.24
CA ALA A 24 22.40 2.55 15.64
C ALA A 24 22.59 1.38 16.62
N ARG A 25 22.96 0.18 16.15
CA ARG A 25 23.05 -1.07 16.93
C ARG A 25 21.74 -1.46 17.62
N ALA A 26 20.60 -0.96 17.13
CA ALA A 26 19.27 -1.38 17.56
C ALA A 26 18.84 -2.71 16.92
N LEU A 27 19.55 -3.13 15.87
CA LEU A 27 19.35 -4.39 15.15
C LEU A 27 20.71 -5.08 15.00
N SER A 28 20.88 -6.27 15.57
CA SER A 28 22.16 -7.00 15.56
C SER A 28 22.41 -7.71 14.23
N GLU A 29 23.68 -7.98 13.92
CA GLU A 29 24.07 -8.71 12.70
C GLU A 29 23.52 -10.14 12.70
N GLU A 30 23.49 -10.81 13.87
CA GLU A 30 22.92 -12.15 14.01
C GLU A 30 21.42 -12.14 13.70
N ARG A 31 20.70 -11.13 14.18
CA ARG A 31 19.27 -10.99 13.90
C ARG A 31 19.00 -10.71 12.43
N ILE A 32 19.84 -9.91 11.79
CA ILE A 32 19.76 -9.65 10.34
C ILE A 32 19.97 -10.95 9.57
N ALA A 33 21.06 -11.67 9.86
CA ALA A 33 21.42 -12.90 9.18
C ALA A 33 20.39 -14.03 9.39
N SER A 34 19.72 -14.08 10.55
CA SER A 34 18.70 -15.09 10.83
C SER A 34 17.34 -14.80 10.19
N SER A 35 17.07 -13.53 9.85
CA SER A 35 15.72 -13.09 9.43
C SER A 35 15.63 -12.71 7.96
N LEU A 36 16.76 -12.36 7.34
CA LEU A 36 16.81 -11.85 5.97
C LEU A 36 17.63 -12.76 5.06
N SER A 37 17.15 -12.93 3.83
CA SER A 37 17.91 -13.56 2.77
C SER A 37 19.18 -12.76 2.43
N PRO A 38 20.22 -13.38 1.86
CA PRO A 38 21.42 -12.66 1.40
C PRO A 38 21.11 -11.54 0.40
N ALA A 39 20.02 -11.66 -0.38
CA ALA A 39 19.58 -10.61 -1.29
C ALA A 39 19.01 -9.40 -0.55
N ALA A 40 18.17 -9.62 0.46
CA ALA A 40 17.66 -8.56 1.33
C ALA A 40 18.79 -7.86 2.10
N ILE A 41 19.77 -8.60 2.63
CA ILE A 41 20.92 -8.02 3.34
C ILE A 41 21.69 -7.02 2.46
N ARG A 42 21.95 -7.36 1.19
CA ARG A 42 22.61 -6.44 0.24
C ARG A 42 21.81 -5.14 0.02
N LEU A 43 20.48 -5.20 0.07
CA LEU A 43 19.65 -4.01 -0.07
C LEU A 43 19.66 -3.12 1.17
N ILE A 44 19.96 -3.65 2.37
CA ILE A 44 20.21 -2.82 3.57
C ILE A 44 21.49 -1.99 3.39
N GLU A 45 22.48 -2.55 2.70
CA GLU A 45 23.80 -1.94 2.51
C GLU A 45 23.80 -0.90 1.40
N HIS A 46 23.11 -1.19 0.30
CA HIS A 46 23.16 -0.38 -0.91
C HIS A 46 21.89 0.43 -1.20
N ALA A 47 20.81 0.19 -0.46
CA ALA A 47 19.46 0.65 -0.74
C ALA A 47 18.91 0.17 -2.10
N PRO A 48 17.60 -0.11 -2.21
CA PRO A 48 16.99 -0.43 -3.48
C PRO A 48 16.95 0.80 -4.41
N LEU A 49 17.18 0.57 -5.70
CA LEU A 49 17.01 1.58 -6.74
C LEU A 49 15.50 1.82 -6.95
N PRO A 50 15.00 3.06 -6.94
CA PRO A 50 13.56 3.34 -7.03
C PRO A 50 12.86 2.71 -8.25
N ILE A 51 13.54 2.67 -9.39
CA ILE A 51 13.00 2.15 -10.65
C ILE A 51 13.17 0.63 -10.82
N GLY A 52 13.96 -0.01 -9.96
CA GLY A 52 14.25 -1.44 -10.03
C GLY A 52 13.02 -2.29 -9.67
N TRP A 53 13.00 -3.52 -10.18
CA TRP A 53 12.06 -4.57 -9.78
C TRP A 53 12.78 -5.56 -8.88
N TYR A 54 12.12 -5.96 -7.80
CA TYR A 54 12.65 -6.84 -6.79
C TYR A 54 11.61 -7.88 -6.40
N PRO A 55 12.00 -9.10 -6.04
CA PRO A 55 11.10 -10.09 -5.45
C PRO A 55 10.27 -9.54 -4.29
N VAL A 56 8.97 -9.83 -4.29
CA VAL A 56 8.05 -9.47 -3.19
C VAL A 56 8.48 -10.16 -1.89
N SER A 57 9.02 -11.37 -1.97
CA SER A 57 9.63 -12.11 -0.86
C SER A 57 10.66 -11.28 -0.07
N ILE A 58 11.52 -10.52 -0.77
CA ILE A 58 12.53 -9.63 -0.15
C ILE A 58 11.87 -8.45 0.58
N TYR A 59 10.81 -7.88 0.00
CA TYR A 59 10.08 -6.80 0.65
C TYR A 59 9.35 -7.30 1.90
N ARG A 60 8.72 -8.47 1.81
CA ARG A 60 8.07 -9.15 2.94
C ARG A 60 9.04 -9.36 4.10
N GLU A 61 10.20 -9.99 3.85
CA GLU A 61 11.23 -10.24 4.87
C GLU A 61 11.64 -8.96 5.61
N ALA A 62 11.91 -7.89 4.86
CA ALA A 62 12.35 -6.62 5.41
C ALA A 62 11.22 -5.90 6.19
N LEU A 63 9.99 -5.94 5.68
CA LEU A 63 8.85 -5.32 6.34
C LEU A 63 8.47 -6.06 7.63
N ASP A 64 8.51 -7.39 7.63
CA ASP A 64 8.25 -8.20 8.81
C ASP A 64 9.29 -7.94 9.90
N LEU A 65 10.58 -7.89 9.54
CA LEU A 65 11.64 -7.56 10.50
C LEU A 65 11.50 -6.13 11.05
N PHE A 66 11.15 -5.16 10.19
CA PHE A 66 10.90 -3.79 10.62
C PHE A 66 9.68 -3.71 11.55
N TRP A 67 8.62 -4.45 11.25
CA TRP A 67 7.42 -4.46 12.07
C TRP A 67 7.68 -5.05 13.45
N GLU A 68 8.44 -6.14 13.52
CA GLU A 68 8.81 -6.78 14.77
C GLU A 68 9.73 -5.91 15.63
N VAL A 69 10.82 -5.39 15.06
CA VAL A 69 11.87 -4.71 15.85
C VAL A 69 11.65 -3.21 15.93
N GLY A 70 11.34 -2.58 14.79
CA GLY A 70 11.20 -1.13 14.68
C GLY A 70 9.85 -0.65 15.21
N ALA A 71 8.77 -1.30 14.79
CA ALA A 71 7.41 -0.94 15.21
C ALA A 71 6.93 -1.72 16.45
N ARG A 72 7.66 -2.76 16.89
CA ARG A 72 7.28 -3.61 18.04
C ARG A 72 5.88 -4.19 17.93
N GLY A 73 5.45 -4.53 16.71
CA GLY A 73 4.10 -5.01 16.43
C GLY A 73 3.03 -3.90 16.36
N ASP A 74 3.37 -2.61 16.46
CA ASP A 74 2.39 -1.52 16.34
C ASP A 74 1.85 -1.41 14.90
N ALA A 75 0.66 -1.98 14.69
CA ALA A 75 -0.06 -1.91 13.42
C ALA A 75 -0.36 -0.46 12.98
N ALA A 76 -0.60 0.45 13.92
CA ALA A 76 -0.90 1.84 13.58
C ALA A 76 0.32 2.56 13.00
N LEU A 77 1.53 2.23 13.47
CA LEU A 77 2.77 2.77 12.90
C LEU A 77 2.96 2.30 11.45
N LEU A 78 2.69 1.02 11.19
CA LEU A 78 2.83 0.46 9.85
C LEU A 78 1.79 1.02 8.87
N ALA A 79 0.54 1.14 9.31
CA ALA A 79 -0.52 1.78 8.54
C ALA A 79 -0.19 3.26 8.23
N ARG A 80 0.38 4.01 9.20
CA ARG A 80 0.88 5.37 8.96
C ARG A 80 1.98 5.40 7.90
N GLY A 81 2.91 4.45 7.93
CA GLY A 81 3.94 4.30 6.89
C GLY A 81 3.34 4.09 5.50
N GLY A 82 2.32 3.24 5.39
CA GLY A 82 1.56 3.05 4.15
C GLY A 82 0.89 4.35 3.65
N ALA A 83 0.26 5.09 4.56
CA ALA A 83 -0.36 6.38 4.26
C ALA A 83 0.67 7.43 3.79
N GLU A 84 1.85 7.50 4.41
CA GLU A 84 2.92 8.39 3.95
C GLU A 84 3.41 8.05 2.54
N VAL A 85 3.49 6.77 2.20
CA VAL A 85 3.82 6.31 0.84
C VAL A 85 2.73 6.76 -0.14
N ALA A 86 1.44 6.60 0.21
CA ALA A 86 0.33 7.09 -0.60
C ALA A 86 0.43 8.59 -0.87
N ARG A 87 0.69 9.41 0.17
CA ARG A 87 0.89 10.86 0.02
C ARG A 87 2.03 11.18 -0.93
N LYS A 88 3.19 10.53 -0.75
CA LYS A 88 4.36 10.75 -1.61
C LYS A 88 4.04 10.47 -3.08
N ILE A 89 3.42 9.33 -3.37
CA ILE A 89 3.00 8.95 -4.73
C ILE A 89 2.00 9.97 -5.27
N PHE A 90 0.99 10.33 -4.49
CA PHE A 90 -0.07 11.24 -4.92
C PHE A 90 0.41 12.69 -5.15
N HIS A 91 1.49 13.10 -4.50
CA HIS A 91 2.10 14.43 -4.65
C HIS A 91 3.23 14.49 -5.68
N ASP A 92 3.80 13.35 -6.06
CA ASP A 92 4.78 13.28 -7.13
C ASP A 92 4.13 13.75 -8.45
N THR A 93 4.79 14.70 -9.10
CA THR A 93 4.35 15.38 -10.33
C THR A 93 4.05 14.40 -11.46
N ALA A 94 4.71 13.23 -11.50
CA ALA A 94 4.42 12.20 -12.49
C ALA A 94 2.99 11.65 -12.36
N TYR A 95 2.40 11.67 -11.17
CA TYR A 95 1.04 11.16 -10.91
C TYR A 95 -0.03 12.25 -10.91
N ARG A 96 0.37 13.54 -10.82
CA ARG A 96 -0.55 14.67 -10.88
C ARG A 96 -1.31 14.75 -12.19
N GLU A 97 -0.64 14.46 -13.31
CA GLU A 97 -1.25 14.49 -14.65
C GLU A 97 -2.43 13.52 -14.77
N PHE A 98 -2.41 12.43 -14.01
CA PHE A 98 -3.45 11.40 -14.09
C PHE A 98 -4.72 11.72 -13.30
N PHE A 99 -4.62 12.47 -12.20
CA PHE A 99 -5.82 12.89 -11.45
C PHE A 99 -6.47 14.16 -12.04
N GLY A 100 -5.72 14.92 -12.85
CA GLY A 100 -6.22 16.13 -13.52
C GLY A 100 -6.91 17.12 -12.57
N SER A 101 -7.96 17.78 -13.06
CA SER A 101 -8.78 18.73 -12.29
C SER A 101 -9.80 18.07 -11.37
N GLU A 102 -10.02 16.76 -11.48
CA GLU A 102 -11.05 16.04 -10.71
C GLU A 102 -10.52 15.54 -9.35
N ARG A 103 -9.24 15.77 -9.07
CA ARG A 103 -8.56 15.47 -7.81
C ARG A 103 -9.27 16.13 -6.63
N GLY A 104 -9.52 15.34 -5.58
CA GLY A 104 -10.03 15.89 -4.32
C GLY A 104 -11.52 16.22 -4.35
N HIS A 105 -12.26 15.64 -5.29
CA HIS A 105 -13.71 15.77 -5.38
C HIS A 105 -14.37 14.40 -5.27
N ARG A 106 -15.55 14.36 -4.65
CA ARG A 106 -16.41 13.18 -4.69
C ARG A 106 -16.83 12.88 -6.12
N ALA A 107 -17.13 11.60 -6.39
CA ALA A 107 -17.70 11.19 -7.65
C ALA A 107 -19.09 11.81 -7.84
N ARG A 108 -19.46 12.07 -9.10
CA ARG A 108 -20.79 12.62 -9.45
C ARG A 108 -21.86 11.55 -9.46
N ASP A 109 -21.48 10.37 -9.90
CA ASP A 109 -22.34 9.21 -10.07
C ASP A 109 -21.51 7.92 -9.90
N ARG A 110 -22.19 6.78 -10.04
CA ARG A 110 -21.58 5.45 -9.93
C ARG A 110 -20.50 5.20 -10.99
N ASP A 111 -20.71 5.67 -12.21
CA ASP A 111 -19.79 5.37 -13.31
C ASP A 111 -18.49 6.18 -13.14
N ASP A 112 -18.59 7.43 -12.66
CA ASP A 112 -17.47 8.25 -12.22
C ASP A 112 -16.74 7.61 -11.02
N LEU A 113 -17.47 7.13 -10.01
CA LEU A 113 -16.91 6.40 -8.86
C LEU A 113 -16.06 5.21 -9.33
N MET A 114 -16.63 4.35 -10.16
CA MET A 114 -15.93 3.17 -10.66
C MET A 114 -14.75 3.52 -11.55
N ARG A 115 -14.83 4.59 -12.34
CA ARG A 115 -13.70 5.09 -13.12
C ARG A 115 -12.55 5.52 -12.20
N ARG A 116 -12.83 6.26 -11.13
CA ARG A 116 -11.82 6.72 -10.16
C ARG A 116 -11.23 5.57 -9.34
N LEU A 117 -12.03 4.60 -8.91
CA LEU A 117 -11.53 3.41 -8.20
C LEU A 117 -10.63 2.54 -9.10
N ARG A 118 -11.01 2.32 -10.37
CA ARG A 118 -10.13 1.64 -11.34
C ARG A 118 -8.83 2.40 -11.59
N PHE A 119 -8.86 3.72 -11.42
CA PHE A 119 -7.65 4.52 -11.51
C PHE A 119 -6.74 4.29 -10.28
N VAL A 120 -7.31 4.29 -9.06
CA VAL A 120 -6.60 3.91 -7.82
C VAL A 120 -5.97 2.52 -7.92
N THR A 121 -6.68 1.53 -8.48
CA THR A 121 -6.10 0.18 -8.67
C THR A 121 -4.99 0.18 -9.72
N ARG A 122 -5.14 0.93 -10.83
CA ARG A 122 -4.08 1.06 -11.85
C ARG A 122 -2.81 1.69 -11.27
N LEU A 123 -2.92 2.70 -10.42
CA LEU A 123 -1.77 3.28 -9.73
C LEU A 123 -1.07 2.25 -8.85
N ASN A 124 -1.84 1.45 -8.09
CA ASN A 124 -1.26 0.40 -7.25
C ASN A 124 -0.53 -0.67 -8.08
N ARG A 125 -1.04 -1.03 -9.26
CA ARG A 125 -0.39 -1.94 -10.21
C ARG A 125 0.95 -1.44 -10.74
N LEU A 126 1.27 -0.15 -10.62
CA LEU A 126 2.61 0.33 -11.00
C LEU A 126 3.70 -0.17 -10.05
N PHE A 127 3.31 -0.61 -8.86
CA PHE A 127 4.22 -1.08 -7.83
C PHE A 127 4.37 -2.60 -7.78
N TYR A 128 3.51 -3.37 -8.45
CA TYR A 128 3.50 -4.83 -8.43
C TYR A 128 3.25 -5.39 -9.82
N ASP A 129 4.02 -6.40 -10.24
CA ASP A 129 3.92 -6.95 -11.61
C ASP A 129 2.84 -8.04 -11.72
N ASP A 130 2.80 -8.98 -10.76
CA ASP A 130 1.94 -10.19 -10.82
C ASP A 130 0.69 -10.15 -9.92
N ILE A 131 0.48 -9.05 -9.20
CA ILE A 131 -0.74 -8.89 -8.37
C ILE A 131 -1.86 -8.37 -9.26
N GLU A 132 -2.97 -9.11 -9.30
CA GLU A 132 -4.17 -8.66 -10.01
C GLU A 132 -5.01 -7.80 -9.08
N LEU A 133 -5.27 -6.56 -9.50
CA LEU A 133 -6.09 -5.62 -8.74
C LEU A 133 -7.35 -5.27 -9.53
N ALA A 134 -8.50 -5.50 -8.90
CA ALA A 134 -9.82 -5.20 -9.46
C ALA A 134 -10.63 -4.29 -8.53
N ALA A 135 -11.42 -3.41 -9.12
CA ALA A 135 -12.43 -2.63 -8.40
C ALA A 135 -13.83 -3.10 -8.86
N SER A 136 -14.73 -3.31 -7.91
CA SER A 136 -16.13 -3.68 -8.17
C SER A 136 -17.11 -2.87 -7.31
N TYR A 137 -18.37 -2.88 -7.72
CA TYR A 137 -19.49 -2.28 -7.00
C TYR A 137 -20.61 -3.31 -6.88
N ASP A 138 -21.10 -3.51 -5.67
CA ASP A 138 -22.27 -4.32 -5.34
C ASP A 138 -23.48 -3.38 -5.17
N PRO A 139 -24.45 -3.39 -6.11
CA PRO A 139 -25.63 -2.52 -6.04
C PRO A 139 -26.62 -2.94 -4.96
N GLU A 140 -26.64 -4.20 -4.52
CA GLU A 140 -27.57 -4.67 -3.48
C GLU A 140 -27.14 -4.18 -2.10
N ARG A 141 -25.83 -4.03 -1.90
CA ARG A 141 -25.22 -3.59 -0.64
C ARG A 141 -24.79 -2.13 -0.64
N ASP A 142 -24.88 -1.46 -1.79
CA ASP A 142 -24.27 -0.16 -2.05
C ASP A 142 -22.81 -0.10 -1.59
N GLU A 143 -22.03 -1.12 -1.96
CA GLU A 143 -20.66 -1.32 -1.48
C GLU A 143 -19.68 -1.29 -2.66
N VAL A 144 -18.54 -0.63 -2.49
CA VAL A 144 -17.39 -0.75 -3.39
C VAL A 144 -16.34 -1.63 -2.78
N SER A 145 -15.62 -2.37 -3.62
CA SER A 145 -14.51 -3.21 -3.17
C SER A 145 -13.31 -3.14 -4.08
N LEU A 146 -12.11 -3.21 -3.47
CA LEU A 146 -10.83 -3.41 -4.13
C LEU A 146 -10.33 -4.82 -3.78
N THR A 147 -10.15 -5.67 -4.79
CA THR A 147 -9.69 -7.04 -4.63
C THR A 147 -8.26 -7.16 -5.14
N TYR A 148 -7.40 -7.75 -4.32
CA TYR A 148 -6.04 -8.18 -4.66
C TYR A 148 -6.07 -9.71 -4.78
N GLU A 149 -5.85 -10.23 -5.97
CA GLU A 149 -5.62 -11.66 -6.21
C GLU A 149 -4.12 -11.94 -6.34
N ASN A 150 -3.71 -13.20 -6.25
CA ASN A 150 -2.32 -13.64 -6.19
C ASN A 150 -1.53 -13.04 -4.99
N ALA A 151 -2.22 -12.69 -3.91
CA ALA A 151 -1.67 -12.04 -2.73
C ALA A 151 -1.10 -13.03 -1.69
N ALA A 152 -0.75 -14.25 -2.10
CA ALA A 152 -0.26 -15.29 -1.19
C ALA A 152 1.04 -14.89 -0.48
N GLU A 153 1.85 -14.03 -1.10
CA GLU A 153 3.10 -13.54 -0.53
C GLU A 153 2.93 -12.34 0.42
N PHE A 154 1.72 -11.77 0.53
CA PHE A 154 1.49 -10.65 1.44
C PHE A 154 1.47 -11.15 2.87
N SER A 155 2.50 -10.80 3.65
CA SER A 155 2.47 -11.00 5.10
C SER A 155 1.43 -10.10 5.77
N GLU A 156 1.20 -10.31 7.06
CA GLU A 156 0.37 -9.44 7.88
C GLU A 156 0.90 -8.00 7.90
N ALA A 157 2.23 -7.82 7.94
CA ALA A 157 2.84 -6.51 7.86
C ALA A 157 2.50 -5.80 6.54
N MET A 158 2.60 -6.52 5.42
CA MET A 158 2.22 -5.98 4.11
C MET A 158 0.73 -5.63 4.06
N PHE A 159 -0.12 -6.50 4.58
CA PHE A 159 -1.57 -6.28 4.65
C PHE A 159 -1.92 -4.99 5.42
N VAL A 160 -1.38 -4.81 6.62
CA VAL A 160 -1.60 -3.60 7.44
C VAL A 160 -1.06 -2.34 6.75
N GLY A 161 0.13 -2.42 6.16
CA GLY A 161 0.72 -1.31 5.40
C GLY A 161 -0.15 -0.92 4.19
N THR A 162 -0.62 -1.91 3.42
CA THR A 162 -1.53 -1.71 2.29
C THR A 162 -2.86 -1.11 2.73
N HIS A 163 -3.38 -1.52 3.88
CA HIS A 163 -4.62 -0.95 4.42
C HIS A 163 -4.52 0.56 4.66
N GLY A 164 -3.47 1.00 5.38
CA GLY A 164 -3.22 2.43 5.59
C GLY A 164 -2.91 3.20 4.30
N HIS A 165 -2.24 2.55 3.34
CA HIS A 165 -2.02 3.11 2.00
C HIS A 165 -3.34 3.37 1.26
N LEU A 166 -4.28 2.42 1.25
CA LEU A 166 -5.56 2.54 0.56
C LEU A 166 -6.52 3.52 1.24
N ASP A 167 -6.55 3.58 2.57
CA ASP A 167 -7.32 4.58 3.32
C ASP A 167 -6.92 6.00 2.88
N GLU A 168 -5.61 6.28 2.86
CA GLU A 168 -5.08 7.59 2.50
C GLU A 168 -5.23 7.89 1.01
N LEU A 169 -4.90 6.95 0.13
CA LEU A 169 -4.98 7.16 -1.32
C LEU A 169 -6.41 7.40 -1.77
N ALA A 170 -7.38 6.66 -1.24
CA ALA A 170 -8.79 6.89 -1.51
C ALA A 170 -9.23 8.26 -0.97
N SER A 171 -8.88 8.59 0.27
CA SER A 171 -9.21 9.90 0.84
C SER A 171 -8.67 11.06 0.00
N LEU A 172 -7.42 10.95 -0.46
CA LEU A 172 -6.78 11.93 -1.33
C LEU A 172 -7.48 12.04 -2.70
N ALA A 173 -7.80 10.90 -3.32
CA ALA A 173 -8.45 10.87 -4.62
C ALA A 173 -9.84 11.52 -4.61
N PHE A 174 -10.60 11.33 -3.53
CA PHE A 174 -11.98 11.78 -3.40
C PHE A 174 -12.17 13.04 -2.52
N GLY A 175 -11.09 13.60 -1.96
CA GLY A 175 -11.15 14.79 -1.11
C GLY A 175 -11.83 14.53 0.23
N LEU A 176 -11.64 13.34 0.79
CA LEU A 176 -12.30 12.85 1.99
C LEU A 176 -11.33 12.90 3.18
N HIS A 177 -10.89 14.11 3.51
CA HIS A 177 -10.13 14.38 4.74
C HIS A 177 -10.96 15.26 5.67
N ASP A 178 -10.82 15.05 6.98
CA ASP A 178 -11.40 15.96 7.96
C ASP A 178 -10.63 17.28 8.06
N GLU A 179 -11.10 18.21 8.90
CA GLU A 179 -10.45 19.51 9.11
C GLU A 179 -9.02 19.38 9.66
N ALA A 180 -8.69 18.27 10.32
CA ALA A 180 -7.36 17.96 10.82
C ALA A 180 -6.48 17.26 9.76
N GLY A 181 -6.97 17.08 8.53
CA GLY A 181 -6.26 16.41 7.45
C GLY A 181 -6.13 14.90 7.64
N LYS A 182 -7.03 14.26 8.42
CA LYS A 182 -7.06 12.81 8.58
C LYS A 182 -7.97 12.15 7.54
N PRO A 183 -7.61 10.97 7.01
CA PRO A 183 -8.44 10.25 6.07
C PRO A 183 -9.78 9.85 6.72
N GLN A 184 -10.87 10.16 6.02
CA GLN A 184 -12.23 9.79 6.42
C GLN A 184 -12.63 8.41 5.87
N ILE A 185 -11.91 7.89 4.87
CA ILE A 185 -12.10 6.52 4.40
C ILE A 185 -11.40 5.55 5.32
N ARG A 186 -12.14 4.50 5.70
CA ARG A 186 -11.66 3.37 6.51
C ARG A 186 -12.13 2.08 5.85
N TRP A 187 -11.32 1.53 4.97
CA TRP A 187 -11.67 0.28 4.29
C TRP A 187 -11.88 -0.84 5.33
N HIS A 188 -12.93 -1.62 5.16
CA HIS A 188 -13.04 -2.91 5.82
C HIS A 188 -12.15 -3.90 5.07
N ALA A 189 -11.17 -4.47 5.75
CA ALA A 189 -10.19 -5.36 5.13
C ALA A 189 -10.45 -6.81 5.58
N SER A 190 -10.45 -7.74 4.63
CA SER A 190 -10.60 -9.17 4.87
C SER A 190 -9.66 -9.99 3.97
N ARG A 191 -9.32 -11.20 4.42
CA ARG A 191 -8.53 -12.17 3.66
C ARG A 191 -9.32 -13.48 3.54
N PRO A 192 -10.24 -13.60 2.56
CA PRO A 192 -11.09 -14.78 2.41
C PRO A 192 -10.30 -16.08 2.15
N THR A 193 -9.18 -15.97 1.44
CA THR A 193 -8.25 -17.06 1.14
C THR A 193 -6.81 -16.56 1.24
N ALA A 194 -5.82 -17.45 1.29
CA ALA A 194 -4.42 -17.05 1.42
C ALA A 194 -3.96 -16.12 0.28
N ASP A 195 -4.44 -16.35 -0.93
CA ASP A 195 -4.13 -15.66 -2.17
C ASP A 195 -5.03 -14.45 -2.48
N ARG A 196 -6.04 -14.16 -1.65
CA ARG A 196 -7.02 -13.10 -1.91
C ARG A 196 -7.20 -12.16 -0.74
N ILE A 197 -7.10 -10.86 -1.01
CA ILE A 197 -7.38 -9.80 -0.05
C ILE A 197 -8.48 -8.89 -0.62
N VAL A 198 -9.47 -8.57 0.19
CA VAL A 198 -10.59 -7.70 -0.20
C VAL A 198 -10.68 -6.52 0.76
N PHE A 199 -10.66 -5.31 0.20
CA PHE A 199 -10.95 -4.07 0.90
C PHE A 199 -12.32 -3.57 0.45
N SER A 200 -13.30 -3.47 1.34
CA SER A 200 -14.65 -3.01 1.02
C SER A 200 -15.05 -1.75 1.81
N HIS A 201 -15.96 -0.96 1.26
CA HIS A 201 -16.46 0.25 1.90
C HIS A 201 -17.83 0.63 1.32
N PRO A 202 -18.76 1.19 2.12
CA PRO A 202 -19.98 1.79 1.59
C PRO A 202 -19.67 2.81 0.49
N ALA A 203 -20.48 2.85 -0.56
CA ALA A 203 -20.26 3.74 -1.71
C ALA A 203 -20.64 5.20 -1.40
N ALA A 204 -21.65 5.42 -0.54
CA ALA A 204 -22.21 6.73 -0.23
C ALA A 204 -21.17 7.82 0.09
N PRO A 205 -20.10 7.59 0.88
CA PRO A 205 -19.10 8.62 1.18
C PRO A 205 -18.30 9.10 -0.04
N PHE A 206 -18.22 8.29 -1.09
CA PHE A 206 -17.48 8.62 -2.30
C PHE A 206 -18.29 9.41 -3.33
N VAL A 207 -19.62 9.46 -3.21
CA VAL A 207 -20.50 10.09 -4.20
C VAL A 207 -21.09 11.38 -3.64
N THR A 208 -21.30 12.37 -4.51
CA THR A 208 -22.01 13.60 -4.16
C THR A 208 -23.49 13.29 -4.13
N THR A 209 -24.15 13.45 -2.99
CA THR A 209 -25.61 13.40 -2.94
C THR A 209 -26.16 14.62 -3.67
N ALA A 210 -26.89 14.38 -4.77
CA ALA A 210 -27.61 15.42 -5.50
C ALA A 210 -28.73 16.04 -4.65
#